data_AF-A0A6P1DFS9-F1
#
_entry.id   AF-A0A6P1DFS9-F1
#
_cell.length_a   1.000
_cell.length_b   1.000
_cell.length_c   1.000
_cell.angle_alpha   90.00
_cell.angle_beta   90.00
_cell.angle_gamma   90.00
#
_symmetry.space_group_name_H-M   'P 1'
#
loop_
_entity.id
_entity.type
_entity.pdbx_description
1 polymer ?
#
loop_
_entity_poly.entity_id
_entity_poly.type
_entity_poly.pdbx_seq_one_letter_code
_entity_poly.pdbx_strand_id
1 'polypeptide(L)' 'IETLAATVTDNGGCYVVPAFSGLFAPRWHAEARGVIAGLTRYATNAHIARATLEAICYQTRDVADAMSQDSGVGLQVL' A
#
# COMPACT_ATOMS: atom_id res chain seq x y z
N ILE A 1 5.17 -15.07 -0.12
CA ILE A 1 5.62 -14.03 -1.09
C ILE A 1 6.71 -13.12 -0.52
N GLU A 2 6.88 -13.12 0.80
CA GLU A 2 7.81 -12.38 1.62
C GLU A 2 9.25 -12.72 1.25
N THR A 3 9.56 -14.02 1.07
CA THR A 3 10.87 -14.47 0.61
C THR A 3 11.27 -13.85 -0.74
N LEU A 4 10.30 -13.66 -1.66
CA LEU A 4 10.53 -13.04 -2.95
C LEU A 4 10.64 -11.52 -2.84
N ALA A 5 9.79 -10.87 -2.04
CA ALA A 5 9.89 -9.43 -1.77
C ALA A 5 11.21 -9.05 -1.07
N ALA A 6 11.75 -9.95 -0.25
CA ALA A 6 13.01 -9.76 0.46
C ALA A 6 14.26 -9.85 -0.44
N THR A 7 14.14 -10.32 -1.69
CA THR A 7 15.29 -10.36 -2.62
C THR A 7 15.62 -9.01 -3.24
N VAL A 8 14.74 -8.02 -3.12
CA VAL A 8 14.93 -6.65 -3.59
C VAL A 8 14.94 -5.67 -2.42
N THR A 9 15.69 -4.58 -2.53
CA THR A 9 15.86 -3.58 -1.47
C THR A 9 14.74 -2.56 -1.38
N ASP A 10 13.95 -2.42 -2.43
CA ASP A 10 12.82 -1.49 -2.55
C ASP A 10 11.77 -2.05 -3.54
N ASN A 11 10.70 -1.29 -3.78
CA ASN A 11 9.63 -1.64 -4.72
C ASN A 11 9.95 -1.24 -6.19
N GLY A 12 11.14 -0.70 -6.48
CA GLY A 12 11.56 -0.28 -7.81
C GLY A 12 10.73 0.86 -8.41
N GLY A 13 10.06 1.67 -7.57
CA GLY A 13 9.11 2.69 -8.00
C GLY A 13 7.75 2.12 -8.43
N CYS A 14 7.54 0.81 -8.29
CA CYS A 14 6.26 0.16 -8.54
C CYS A 14 5.33 0.31 -7.34
N TYR A 15 4.08 0.68 -7.59
CA TYR A 15 3.04 0.78 -6.56
C TYR A 15 1.85 -0.07 -6.93
N VAL A 16 1.27 -0.73 -5.92
CA VAL A 16 0.02 -1.46 -6.06
C VAL A 16 -1.04 -0.74 -5.24
N VAL A 17 -2.17 -0.41 -5.85
CA VAL A 17 -3.37 0.06 -5.15
C VAL A 17 -4.38 -1.09 -5.20
N PRO A 18 -4.54 -1.89 -4.12
CA PRO A 18 -5.32 -3.14 -4.15
C PRO A 18 -6.82 -2.88 -3.93
N ALA A 19 -7.39 -1.92 -4.67
CA ALA A 19 -8.80 -1.54 -4.59
C ALA A 19 -9.72 -2.49 -5.40
N PHE A 20 -9.55 -3.81 -5.27
CA PHE A 20 -10.29 -4.78 -6.10
C PHE A 20 -11.81 -4.74 -5.89
N SER A 21 -12.25 -4.32 -4.70
CA SER A 21 -13.65 -4.14 -4.34
C SER A 21 -13.95 -2.69 -3.93
N GLY A 22 -13.21 -1.73 -4.49
CA GLY A 22 -13.23 -0.34 -4.07
C GLY A 22 -12.22 -0.04 -2.96
N LEU A 23 -12.17 1.23 -2.56
CA LEU A 23 -11.42 1.70 -1.39
C LEU A 23 -12.39 2.00 -0.25
N PHE A 24 -12.09 1.49 0.94
CA PHE A 24 -12.86 1.77 2.16
C PHE A 24 -12.29 2.98 2.89
N ALA A 25 -12.43 3.03 4.22
CA ALA A 25 -11.89 4.10 5.04
C ALA A 25 -10.38 4.33 4.76
N PRO A 26 -9.91 5.59 4.76
CA PRO A 26 -10.68 6.83 4.88
C PRO A 26 -11.29 7.33 3.55
N ARG A 27 -11.04 6.66 2.43
CA ARG A 27 -11.31 7.18 1.07
C ARG A 27 -12.73 6.94 0.55
N TRP A 28 -13.40 5.87 0.98
CA TRP A 28 -14.79 5.51 0.63
C TRP A 28 -15.14 5.65 -0.86
N HIS A 29 -14.33 5.03 -1.72
CA HIS A 29 -14.47 5.12 -3.18
C HIS A 29 -14.82 3.75 -3.77
N ALA A 30 -16.12 3.44 -3.82
CA ALA A 30 -16.64 2.14 -4.28
C ALA A 30 -16.27 1.81 -5.74
N GLU A 31 -16.16 2.84 -6.60
CA GLU A 31 -15.77 2.65 -8.00
C GLU A 31 -14.26 2.55 -8.23
N ALA A 32 -13.45 2.62 -7.16
CA ALA A 32 -12.01 2.40 -7.30
C ALA A 32 -11.75 0.94 -7.72
N ARG A 33 -10.69 0.74 -8.51
CA ARG A 33 -10.27 -0.57 -9.00
C ARG A 33 -8.79 -0.79 -8.71
N GLY A 34 -8.38 -2.05 -8.73
CA GLY A 34 -6.98 -2.43 -8.59
C GLY A 34 -6.11 -1.77 -9.66
N VAL A 35 -5.03 -1.10 -9.25
CA VAL A 35 -4.08 -0.46 -10.17
C VAL A 35 -2.66 -0.86 -9.80
N ILE A 36 -1.84 -1.14 -10.82
CA ILE A 36 -0.39 -1.21 -10.68
C ILE A 36 0.19 -0.03 -11.46
N ALA A 37 0.98 0.81 -10.78
CA ALA A 37 1.59 2.01 -11.34
C ALA A 37 3.12 1.95 -11.21
N GLY A 38 3.83 2.71 -12.05
CA GLY A 38 5.29 2.80 -11.99
C GLY A 38 6.05 1.63 -12.63
N LEU A 39 5.37 0.82 -13.46
CA LEU A 39 6.02 -0.26 -14.18
C LEU A 39 7.03 0.28 -15.20
N THR A 40 8.23 -0.26 -15.14
CA THR A 40 9.32 -0.03 -16.10
C THR A 40 9.92 -1.37 -16.50
N ARG A 41 10.85 -1.40 -17.47
CA ARG A 41 11.57 -2.64 -17.82
C ARG A 41 12.49 -3.15 -16.70
N TYR A 42 12.78 -2.33 -15.69
CA TYR A 42 13.54 -2.72 -14.51
C TYR A 42 12.68 -3.50 -13.50
N ALA A 43 11.36 -3.27 -13.49
CA ALA A 43 10.46 -3.92 -12.56
C ALA A 43 10.46 -5.45 -12.76
N THR A 44 10.46 -6.19 -11.65
CA THR A 44 10.44 -7.65 -11.63
C THR A 44 9.31 -8.12 -10.73
N ASN A 45 9.02 -9.43 -10.74
CA ASN A 45 8.01 -10.00 -9.85
C ASN A 45 8.32 -9.74 -8.36
N ALA A 46 9.60 -9.58 -7.99
CA ALA A 46 10.00 -9.23 -6.62
C ALA A 46 9.60 -7.81 -6.25
N HIS A 47 9.78 -6.85 -7.16
CA HIS A 47 9.32 -5.47 -6.97
C HIS A 47 7.79 -5.39 -6.80
N ILE A 48 7.03 -6.15 -7.59
CA ILE A 48 5.56 -6.21 -7.47
C ILE A 48 5.13 -6.88 -6.15
N ALA A 49 5.79 -7.96 -5.75
CA ALA A 49 5.53 -8.62 -4.47
C ALA A 49 5.76 -7.67 -3.29
N ARG A 50 6.86 -6.90 -3.32
CA ARG A 50 7.17 -5.90 -2.31
C ARG A 50 6.18 -4.73 -2.32
N ALA A 51 5.86 -4.18 -3.49
CA ALA A 51 4.85 -3.13 -3.65
C ALA A 51 3.48 -3.53 -3.09
N THR A 52 3.11 -4.82 -3.22
CA THR A 52 1.86 -5.35 -2.69
C THR A 52 1.85 -5.38 -1.16
N LEU A 53 2.97 -5.76 -0.53
CA LEU A 53 3.12 -5.71 0.93
C LEU A 53 3.09 -4.27 1.45
N GLU A 54 3.82 -3.37 0.79
CA GLU A 54 3.85 -1.95 1.15
C GLU A 54 2.47 -1.30 1.02
N ALA A 55 1.66 -1.70 0.04
CA ALA A 55 0.29 -1.22 -0.14
C ALA A 55 -0.63 -1.52 1.05
N ILE A 56 -0.42 -2.64 1.74
CA ILE A 56 -1.15 -2.97 2.97
C ILE A 56 -0.70 -2.01 4.08
N CYS A 57 0.61 -1.81 4.24
CA CYS A 57 1.16 -0.87 5.23
C CYS A 57 0.65 0.56 5.01
N TYR A 58 0.57 1.03 3.75
CA TYR A 58 0.02 2.34 3.44
C TYR A 58 -1.46 2.46 3.82
N GLN A 59 -2.29 1.47 3.51
CA GLN A 59 -3.69 1.48 3.92
C GLN A 59 -3.87 1.44 5.45
N THR A 60 -3.05 0.65 6.15
CA THR A 60 -3.04 0.65 7.61
C THR A 60 -2.68 2.02 8.16
N ARG A 61 -1.66 2.68 7.58
CA ARG A 61 -1.28 4.03 7.95
C ARG A 61 -2.40 5.04 7.67
N ASP A 62 -3.05 4.99 6.52
CA ASP A 62 -4.14 5.91 6.17
C ASP A 62 -5.27 5.85 7.20
N VAL A 63 -5.62 4.64 7.67
CA VAL A 63 -6.63 4.46 8.73
C VAL A 63 -6.11 4.96 10.07
N ALA A 64 -4.86 4.65 10.44
CA ALA A 64 -4.26 5.11 11.68
C ALA A 64 -4.15 6.65 11.76
N ASP A 65 -3.82 7.29 10.65
CA ASP A 65 -3.76 8.74 10.51
C ASP A 65 -5.17 9.35 10.64
N ALA A 66 -6.19 8.73 10.05
CA ALA A 66 -7.58 9.14 10.22
C ALA A 66 -8.06 9.00 11.68
N MET A 67 -7.75 7.89 12.34
CA MET A 67 -8.07 7.68 13.76
C MET A 67 -7.39 8.71 14.67
N SER A 68 -6.13 9.04 14.39
CA SER A 68 -5.38 10.04 15.17
C SER A 68 -5.99 11.44 15.01
N GLN A 69 -6.45 11.77 13.80
CA GLN A 69 -7.13 13.04 13.52
C GLN A 69 -8.50 13.12 14.22
N ASP A 70 -9.30 12.05 14.17
CA ASP A 70 -10.63 12.02 14.79
C ASP A 70 -10.56 12.04 16.32
N SER A 71 -9.58 11.36 16.92
CA SER A 71 -9.44 11.28 18.38
C SER A 71 -8.66 12.43 19.01
N GLY A 72 -7.87 13.16 18.22
CA GLY A 72 -6.91 14.15 18.72
C GLY A 72 -5.73 13.55 19.50
N VAL A 73 -5.61 12.21 19.54
CA VAL A 73 -4.53 11.48 20.22
C VAL A 73 -3.55 10.99 19.17
N GLY A 74 -2.31 11.47 19.24
CA GLY A 74 -1.23 10.95 18.41
C GLY A 74 -0.85 9.53 18.82
N LEU A 75 -0.73 8.62 17.85
CA LEU A 75 -0.14 7.30 18.05
C LEU A 75 1.30 7.46 18.55
N GLN A 76 1.57 6.97 19.77
CA GLN A 76 2.88 7.13 20.42
C GLN A 76 3.89 6.05 20.03
N VAL A 77 3.46 4.92 19.48
CA VAL A 77 4.34 3.82 19.09
C VAL A 77 3.86 3.16 17.79
N LEU A 78 4.72 3.18 16.77
CA LEU A 78 4.73 2.36 15.56
C LEU A 78 6.18 2.11 15.18
#